data_AF-A0A974KGC9-F1
#
_entry.id   AF-A0A974KGC9-F1
#
_cell.length_a   1.000
_cell.length_b   1.000
_cell.length_c   1.000
_cell.angle_alpha   90.00
_cell.angle_beta   90.00
_cell.angle_gamma   90.00
#
_symmetry.space_group_name_H-M   'P 1'
#
loop_
_entity.id
_entity.type
_entity.pdbx_description
1 polymer ?
#
loop_
_entity_poly.entity_id
_entity_poly.type
_entity_poly.pdbx_seq_one_letter_code
_entity_poly.pdbx_strand_id
1 'polypeptide(L)'
;MLSSQTSSIFTVSRLNQTVRLLLEQEMGQVWISGEISNFTQPASGHWYFTLKDDTAQVRCAMFRNSNRRVTFRPQHGQQVLVRANITLYEPRGDYQIIAESMQPAGEGLLQQKYEQLKAKLQAEGLFDQQHKQPLPSPAHCVGVITSKTGAALHDILHVLKRRDPSLPVIIYPTAVQGDDAPGQIVRAIELANARGECDVLIVGRGGGSLEDLWSFNDERVARAIFASRIPVVSAVGHETDVTIADFVADLRAPTPSAAAEIVSRNQQELLRQIQSAQQRLGMAMDYYLANRSRRFTQIFHRLQQQHPQLRLARQQTALERLRQRMGFALEARIKQATQRQQRVSQRLSQQNPQPRIHRAQSRIQQLEYRLTENIRSRLSEQRERFGNAVTHLEAVSPLATLARGYTVSTTTDGKVLKKIKQVKAGDIMTTRLEDGWLESEVKSVTPGT
;
A
#
# COMPACT_ATOMS: atom_id res chain seq x y z
N MET A 1 2.95 44.87 -86.49
CA MET A 1 2.11 46.07 -86.64
C MET A 1 2.97 47.27 -86.28
N LEU A 2 3.30 48.12 -87.26
CA LEU A 2 4.05 49.35 -87.03
C LEU A 2 3.15 50.34 -86.29
N SER A 3 3.47 50.64 -85.05
CA SER A 3 2.81 51.66 -84.24
C SER A 3 3.10 53.05 -84.79
N SER A 4 2.03 53.76 -85.14
CA SER A 4 1.98 55.18 -85.50
C SER A 4 2.81 56.05 -84.55
N GLN A 5 3.89 56.64 -85.06
CA GLN A 5 4.66 57.67 -84.37
C GLN A 5 3.87 58.99 -84.39
N THR A 6 2.97 59.18 -83.43
CA THR A 6 2.60 60.52 -82.98
C THR A 6 3.82 61.14 -82.32
N SER A 7 4.40 62.17 -82.94
CA SER A 7 5.47 62.99 -82.39
C SER A 7 4.96 63.78 -81.19
N SER A 8 4.90 63.12 -80.03
CA SER A 8 4.63 63.76 -78.75
C SER A 8 5.83 64.63 -78.38
N ILE A 9 5.66 65.95 -78.43
CA ILE A 9 6.68 66.91 -78.00
C ILE A 9 6.83 66.79 -76.47
N PHE A 10 7.94 66.20 -76.03
CA PHE A 10 8.28 66.11 -74.61
C PHE A 10 8.98 67.39 -74.15
N THR A 11 8.62 67.88 -72.97
CA THR A 11 9.50 68.82 -72.24
C THR A 11 10.65 68.03 -71.61
N VAL A 12 11.80 68.68 -71.41
CA VAL A 12 13.00 68.04 -70.84
C VAL A 12 12.68 67.36 -69.49
N SER A 13 11.89 68.00 -68.64
CA SER A 13 11.45 67.43 -67.36
C SER A 13 10.56 66.20 -67.53
N ARG A 14 9.64 66.22 -68.49
CA ARG A 14 8.74 65.08 -68.77
C ARG A 14 9.50 63.89 -69.35
N LEU A 15 10.53 64.15 -70.16
CA LEU A 15 11.41 63.11 -70.70
C LEU A 15 12.16 62.40 -69.54
N ASN A 16 12.84 63.16 -68.68
CA ASN A 16 13.61 62.59 -67.57
C ASN A 16 12.74 61.80 -66.58
N GLN A 17 11.54 62.28 -66.27
CA GLN A 17 10.59 61.55 -65.40
C GLN A 17 10.13 60.23 -66.05
N THR A 18 9.85 60.24 -67.35
CA THR A 18 9.40 59.02 -68.06
C THR A 18 10.51 57.98 -68.12
N VAL A 19 11.76 58.39 -68.40
CA VAL A 19 12.92 57.49 -68.44
C VAL A 19 13.21 56.91 -67.05
N ARG A 20 13.13 57.74 -66.00
CA ARG A 20 13.29 57.26 -64.61
C ARG A 20 12.30 56.16 -64.27
N LEU A 21 11.01 56.36 -64.56
CA LEU A 21 9.96 55.39 -64.26
C LEU A 21 10.15 54.07 -65.03
N LEU A 22 10.53 54.14 -66.31
CA LEU A 22 10.85 52.95 -67.12
C LEU A 22 12.02 52.14 -66.54
N LEU A 23 13.10 52.83 -66.16
CA LEU A 23 14.27 52.19 -65.57
C LEU A 23 13.94 51.53 -64.21
N GLU A 24 13.18 52.23 -63.36
CA GLU A 24 12.79 51.71 -62.05
C GLU A 24 11.82 50.52 -62.16
N GLN A 25 10.93 50.51 -63.16
CA GLN A 25 9.96 49.42 -63.37
C GLN A 25 10.57 48.16 -64.01
N GLU A 26 11.41 48.31 -65.03
CA GLU A 26 11.93 47.18 -65.79
C GLU A 26 13.10 46.47 -65.10
N MET A 27 14.01 47.22 -64.46
CA MET A 27 15.23 46.65 -63.89
C MET A 27 15.10 46.28 -62.41
N GLY A 28 14.24 46.95 -61.65
CA GLY A 28 14.03 46.69 -60.21
C GLY A 28 15.32 46.73 -59.37
N GLN A 29 15.42 45.82 -58.40
CA GLN A 29 16.61 45.63 -57.56
C GLN A 29 17.64 44.76 -58.26
N VAL A 30 18.88 45.25 -58.35
CA VAL A 30 20.00 44.54 -58.97
C VAL A 30 21.20 44.44 -58.04
N TRP A 31 22.03 43.42 -58.28
CA TRP A 31 23.33 43.26 -57.64
C TRP A 31 24.43 43.63 -58.62
N ILE A 32 25.31 44.54 -58.22
CA ILE A 32 26.38 45.09 -59.07
C ILE A 32 27.71 44.90 -58.35
N SER A 33 28.65 44.24 -59.02
CA SER A 33 30.04 44.12 -58.57
C SER A 33 30.88 45.17 -59.28
N GLY A 34 31.73 45.89 -58.54
CA GLY A 34 32.61 46.90 -59.13
C GLY A 34 33.63 47.44 -58.13
N GLU A 35 34.63 48.13 -58.65
CA GLU A 35 35.63 48.84 -57.84
C GLU A 35 35.09 50.23 -57.45
N ILE A 36 35.25 50.59 -56.19
CA ILE A 36 34.89 51.93 -55.70
C ILE A 36 35.94 52.93 -56.15
N SER A 37 35.50 53.96 -56.86
CA SER A 37 36.29 55.14 -57.22
C SER A 37 35.62 56.41 -56.70
N ASN A 38 36.40 57.47 -56.45
CA ASN A 38 35.90 58.79 -56.06
C ASN A 38 34.92 58.79 -54.86
N PHE A 39 35.24 58.05 -53.79
CA PHE A 39 34.40 57.99 -52.59
C PHE A 39 34.42 59.31 -51.80
N THR A 40 33.25 59.84 -51.47
CA THR A 40 33.06 61.07 -50.70
C THR A 40 31.96 60.91 -49.65
N GLN A 41 32.19 61.51 -48.47
CA GLN A 41 31.24 61.54 -47.35
C GLN A 41 31.03 62.98 -46.86
N PRO A 42 30.01 63.69 -47.38
CA PRO A 42 29.64 65.02 -46.90
C PRO A 42 29.04 65.00 -45.48
N ALA A 43 28.91 66.18 -44.86
CA ALA A 43 28.37 66.34 -43.50
C ALA A 43 26.92 65.83 -43.31
N SER A 44 26.15 65.65 -44.39
CA SER A 44 24.82 65.03 -44.38
C SER A 44 24.84 63.53 -43.98
N GLY A 45 26.01 62.89 -44.08
CA GLY A 45 26.19 61.48 -43.74
C GLY A 45 25.78 60.51 -44.85
N HIS A 46 25.48 60.99 -46.06
CA HIS A 46 25.32 60.16 -47.26
C HIS A 46 26.70 59.83 -47.87
N TRP A 47 26.81 58.69 -48.54
CA TRP A 47 28.01 58.34 -49.29
C TRP A 47 27.75 58.49 -50.79
N TYR A 48 28.67 59.14 -51.48
CA TYR A 48 28.67 59.23 -52.94
C TYR A 48 29.97 58.64 -53.46
N PHE A 49 29.87 57.72 -54.41
CA PHE A 49 31.02 57.06 -55.02
C PHE A 49 30.66 56.63 -56.43
N THR A 50 31.67 56.29 -57.23
CA THR A 50 31.46 55.71 -58.56
C THR A 50 31.84 54.25 -58.49
N LEU A 51 30.98 53.37 -59.00
CA LEU A 51 31.33 51.97 -59.24
C LEU A 51 31.83 51.85 -60.67
N LYS A 52 33.04 51.32 -60.84
CA LYS A 52 33.64 51.06 -62.15
C LYS A 52 33.93 49.57 -62.32
N ASP A 53 33.82 49.10 -63.55
CA ASP A 53 34.39 47.85 -64.04
C ASP A 53 35.47 48.16 -65.11
N ASP A 54 35.97 47.14 -65.82
CA ASP A 54 37.02 47.30 -66.84
C ASP A 54 36.56 48.13 -68.07
N THR A 55 35.25 48.31 -68.27
CA THR A 55 34.65 48.86 -69.49
C THR A 55 33.72 50.05 -69.26
N ALA A 56 33.15 50.19 -68.07
CA ALA A 56 32.08 51.12 -67.76
C ALA A 56 32.16 51.65 -66.32
N GLN A 57 31.48 52.76 -66.06
CA GLN A 57 31.35 53.34 -64.72
C GLN A 57 29.96 53.92 -64.49
N VAL A 58 29.49 53.85 -63.25
CA VAL A 58 28.18 54.37 -62.83
C VAL A 58 28.29 55.11 -61.49
N ARG A 59 27.58 56.25 -61.39
CA ARG A 59 27.51 57.01 -60.14
C ARG A 59 26.57 56.33 -59.16
N CYS A 60 27.01 56.22 -57.92
CA CYS A 60 26.29 55.58 -56.84
C CYS A 60 26.10 56.53 -55.66
N ALA A 61 24.89 56.51 -55.08
CA ALA A 61 24.55 57.19 -53.84
C ALA A 61 24.07 56.17 -52.81
N MET A 62 24.52 56.30 -51.56
CA MET A 62 24.07 55.48 -50.44
C MET A 62 23.59 56.38 -49.31
N PHE A 63 22.31 56.26 -48.96
CA PHE A 63 21.73 57.09 -47.91
C PHE A 63 22.19 56.69 -46.51
N ARG A 64 22.05 57.61 -45.55
CA ARG A 64 22.59 57.50 -44.18
C ARG A 64 21.99 56.32 -43.40
N ASN A 65 20.75 55.95 -43.70
CA ASN A 65 20.12 54.80 -43.04
C ASN A 65 20.66 53.48 -43.58
N SER A 66 21.03 53.44 -44.87
CA SER A 66 21.58 52.27 -45.54
C SER A 66 23.05 52.05 -45.16
N ASN A 67 23.86 53.10 -45.17
CA ASN A 67 25.30 52.98 -44.90
C ASN A 67 25.63 52.57 -43.45
N ARG A 68 24.75 52.86 -42.48
CA ARG A 68 24.87 52.38 -41.09
C ARG A 68 24.89 50.86 -40.95
N ARG A 69 24.37 50.13 -41.93
CA ARG A 69 24.34 48.65 -41.94
C ARG A 69 25.61 48.04 -42.55
N VAL A 70 26.49 48.85 -43.11
CA VAL A 70 27.75 48.38 -43.70
C VAL A 70 28.77 48.24 -42.57
N THR A 71 29.31 47.04 -42.40
CA THR A 71 30.20 46.66 -41.31
C THR A 71 31.66 47.08 -41.54
N PHE A 72 31.99 47.60 -42.72
CA PHE A 72 33.32 48.05 -43.10
C PHE A 72 33.30 49.48 -43.64
N ARG A 73 34.47 50.13 -43.66
CA ARG A 73 34.63 51.47 -44.23
C ARG A 73 35.10 51.35 -45.69
N PRO A 74 34.31 51.80 -46.68
CA PRO A 74 34.68 51.68 -48.08
C PRO A 74 35.94 52.50 -48.40
N GLN A 75 36.84 51.92 -49.18
CA GLN A 75 38.08 52.58 -49.62
C GLN A 75 38.12 52.72 -51.14
N HIS A 76 38.83 53.72 -51.63
CA HIS A 76 39.13 53.85 -53.05
C HIS A 76 39.95 52.64 -53.51
N GLY A 77 39.60 52.05 -54.65
CA GLY A 77 40.26 50.84 -55.14
C GLY A 77 39.68 49.53 -54.62
N GLN A 78 38.70 49.59 -53.70
CA GLN A 78 38.12 48.40 -53.10
C GLN A 78 37.03 47.81 -54.00
N GLN A 79 37.12 46.51 -54.27
CA GLN A 79 36.08 45.79 -54.98
C GLN A 79 34.93 45.42 -54.03
N VAL A 80 33.71 45.80 -54.41
CA VAL A 80 32.51 45.63 -53.59
C VAL A 80 31.37 45.07 -54.41
N LEU A 81 30.50 44.33 -53.74
CA LEU A 81 29.21 43.89 -54.24
C LEU A 81 28.12 44.76 -53.61
N VAL A 82 27.32 45.42 -54.43
CA VAL A 82 26.31 46.39 -54.00
C VAL A 82 24.94 45.94 -54.48
N ARG A 83 23.96 45.89 -53.56
CA ARG A 83 22.55 45.77 -53.92
C ARG A 83 21.96 47.16 -54.10
N ALA A 84 21.50 47.48 -55.30
CA ALA A 84 21.07 48.82 -55.65
C ALA A 84 19.80 48.85 -56.51
N ASN A 85 19.09 49.97 -56.42
CA ASN A 85 18.02 50.33 -57.35
C ASN A 85 18.59 51.24 -58.43
N ILE A 86 18.27 50.94 -59.68
CA ILE A 86 18.63 51.78 -60.82
C ILE A 86 17.66 52.95 -60.90
N THR A 87 18.18 54.17 -61.04
CA THR A 87 17.37 55.39 -61.14
C THR A 87 18.06 56.45 -61.99
N LEU A 88 17.42 57.59 -62.17
CA LEU A 88 17.94 58.72 -62.93
C LEU A 88 17.74 60.02 -62.15
N TYR A 89 18.80 60.82 -62.06
CA TYR A 89 18.78 62.10 -61.35
C TYR A 89 18.10 63.16 -62.21
N GLU A 90 16.79 63.35 -62.00
CA GLU A 90 15.91 64.18 -62.82
C GLU A 90 16.44 65.59 -63.14
N PRO A 91 17.08 66.34 -62.22
CA PRO A 91 17.53 67.71 -62.50
C PRO A 91 18.67 67.79 -63.52
N ARG A 92 19.48 66.73 -63.67
CA ARG A 92 20.61 66.71 -64.61
C ARG A 92 20.48 65.66 -65.71
N GLY A 93 19.56 64.72 -65.58
CA GLY A 93 19.43 63.59 -66.49
C GLY A 93 20.51 62.51 -66.32
N ASP A 94 21.28 62.57 -65.24
CA ASP A 94 22.40 61.64 -65.01
C ASP A 94 21.87 60.27 -64.54
N TYR A 95 22.35 59.19 -65.16
CA TYR A 95 22.11 57.82 -64.71
C TYR A 95 22.84 57.56 -63.38
N GLN A 96 22.13 57.01 -62.40
CA GLN A 96 22.71 56.72 -61.09
C GLN A 96 22.07 55.49 -60.45
N ILE A 97 22.78 54.89 -59.51
CA ILE A 97 22.27 53.77 -58.71
C ILE A 97 22.18 54.18 -57.23
N ILE A 98 21.13 53.75 -56.55
CA ILE A 98 20.95 53.95 -55.10
C ILE A 98 21.26 52.65 -54.38
N ALA A 99 22.39 52.62 -53.67
CA ALA A 99 22.82 51.46 -52.89
C ALA A 99 22.01 51.31 -51.60
N GLU A 100 21.47 50.11 -51.38
CA GLU A 100 20.77 49.74 -50.15
C GLU A 100 21.65 48.94 -49.19
N SER A 101 22.49 48.06 -49.73
CA SER A 101 23.47 47.27 -48.99
C SER A 101 24.77 47.15 -49.78
N MET A 102 25.89 47.08 -49.07
CA MET A 102 27.23 46.96 -49.65
C MET A 102 28.00 45.91 -48.86
N GLN A 103 28.64 44.99 -49.57
CA GLN A 103 29.50 43.93 -49.04
C GLN A 103 30.84 43.93 -49.79
N PRO A 104 31.94 43.47 -49.20
CA PRO A 104 33.18 43.24 -49.94
C PRO A 104 32.97 42.20 -51.03
N ALA A 105 33.51 42.39 -52.23
CA ALA A 105 33.28 41.48 -53.36
C ALA A 105 33.80 40.04 -53.10
N GLY A 106 34.77 39.89 -52.19
CA GLY A 106 35.29 38.58 -51.77
C GLY A 106 34.20 37.65 -51.20
N GLU A 107 33.32 38.16 -50.33
CA GLU A 107 32.28 37.34 -49.69
C GLU A 107 31.19 36.89 -50.68
N GLY A 108 30.78 37.76 -51.60
CA GLY A 108 29.75 37.45 -52.60
C GLY A 108 30.19 36.42 -53.64
N LEU A 109 31.45 36.47 -54.07
CA LEU A 109 32.02 35.48 -54.99
C LEU A 109 32.13 34.10 -54.34
N LEU A 110 32.51 34.05 -53.06
CA LEU A 110 32.56 32.80 -52.29
C LEU A 110 31.16 32.23 -52.08
N GLN A 111 30.16 33.06 -51.77
CA GLN A 111 28.78 32.60 -51.63
C GLN A 111 28.24 32.01 -52.94
N GLN A 112 28.47 32.66 -54.08
CA GLN A 112 28.06 32.14 -55.39
C GLN A 112 28.75 30.81 -55.72
N LYS A 113 30.06 30.70 -55.45
CA LYS A 113 30.82 29.45 -55.63
C LYS A 113 30.28 28.33 -54.74
N TYR A 114 29.91 28.63 -53.51
CA TYR A 114 29.32 27.67 -52.57
C TYR A 114 27.98 27.15 -53.08
N GLU A 115 27.08 28.03 -53.52
CA GLU A 115 25.77 27.65 -54.04
C GLU A 115 25.89 26.81 -55.32
N GLN A 116 26.79 27.20 -56.23
CA GLN A 116 27.08 26.43 -57.45
C GLN A 116 27.62 25.03 -57.13
N LEU A 117 28.59 24.93 -56.23
CA LEU A 117 29.19 23.65 -55.86
C LEU A 117 28.18 22.77 -55.09
N LYS A 118 27.40 23.36 -54.19
CA LYS A 118 26.31 22.66 -53.49
C LYS A 118 25.31 22.08 -54.49
N ALA A 119 24.84 22.87 -55.45
CA ALA A 119 23.91 22.40 -56.48
C ALA A 119 24.52 21.27 -57.33
N LYS A 120 25.80 21.40 -57.72
CA LYS A 120 26.54 20.38 -58.48
C LYS A 120 26.61 19.05 -57.72
N LEU A 121 27.10 19.05 -56.48
CA LEU A 121 27.28 17.83 -55.68
C LEU A 121 25.94 17.22 -55.25
N GLN A 122 24.91 18.04 -55.05
CA GLN A 122 23.55 17.57 -54.82
C GLN A 122 22.99 16.84 -56.05
N ALA A 123 23.21 17.38 -57.25
CA ALA A 123 22.78 16.74 -58.50
C ALA A 123 23.51 15.40 -58.75
N GLU A 124 24.75 15.27 -58.28
CA GLU A 124 25.52 14.02 -58.29
C GLU A 124 25.08 13.02 -57.20
N GLY A 125 24.20 13.40 -56.27
CA GLY A 125 23.67 12.52 -55.21
C GLY A 125 24.56 12.34 -53.98
N LEU A 126 25.66 13.10 -53.85
CA LEU A 126 26.62 12.93 -52.74
C LEU A 126 26.04 13.26 -51.36
N PHE A 127 24.89 13.92 -51.29
CA PHE A 127 24.21 14.28 -50.04
C PHE A 127 23.14 13.26 -49.63
N ASP A 128 22.87 12.25 -50.47
CA ASP A 128 21.77 11.33 -50.25
C ASP A 128 22.03 10.44 -49.03
N GLN A 129 21.01 10.32 -48.19
CA GLN A 129 21.06 9.55 -46.95
C GLN A 129 21.40 8.06 -47.18
N GLN A 130 21.15 7.53 -48.38
CA GLN A 130 21.43 6.14 -48.75
C GLN A 130 22.92 5.82 -48.81
N HIS A 131 23.77 6.82 -49.07
CA HIS A 131 25.22 6.65 -49.14
C HIS A 131 25.91 6.84 -47.78
N LYS A 132 25.18 7.32 -46.77
CA LYS A 132 25.73 7.60 -45.44
C LYS A 132 25.88 6.32 -44.62
N GLN A 133 27.05 6.12 -44.06
CA GLN A 133 27.41 4.96 -43.25
C GLN A 133 26.92 5.15 -41.80
N PRO A 134 26.34 4.11 -41.18
CA PRO A 134 25.96 4.17 -39.77
C PRO A 134 27.22 4.23 -38.88
N LEU A 135 27.16 5.05 -37.83
CA LEU A 135 28.24 5.13 -36.86
C LEU A 135 28.37 3.86 -36.02
N PRO A 136 29.59 3.41 -35.72
CA PRO A 136 29.81 2.30 -34.81
C PRO A 136 29.36 2.67 -33.40
N SER A 137 28.54 1.81 -32.78
CA SER A 137 28.09 1.97 -31.39
C SER A 137 28.35 0.66 -30.61
N PRO A 138 29.34 0.63 -29.71
CA PRO A 138 30.32 1.69 -29.41
C PRO A 138 31.47 1.77 -30.42
N ALA A 139 32.06 2.96 -30.58
CA ALA A 139 33.35 3.11 -31.27
C ALA A 139 34.49 2.54 -30.39
N HIS A 140 35.46 1.87 -30.99
CA HIS A 140 36.65 1.34 -30.31
C HIS A 140 37.89 2.19 -30.55
N CYS A 141 37.96 2.96 -31.64
CA CYS A 141 39.02 3.96 -31.84
C CYS A 141 38.51 5.14 -32.68
N VAL A 142 38.90 6.36 -32.29
CA VAL A 142 38.51 7.61 -32.96
C VAL A 142 39.73 8.26 -33.60
N GLY A 143 39.61 8.58 -34.89
CA GLY A 143 40.57 9.43 -35.58
C GLY A 143 40.11 10.89 -35.55
N VAL A 144 40.98 11.83 -35.19
CA VAL A 144 40.66 13.27 -35.16
C VAL A 144 41.51 13.99 -36.19
N ILE A 145 40.87 14.55 -37.21
CA ILE A 145 41.49 15.35 -38.27
C ILE A 145 41.18 16.82 -37.96
N THR A 146 42.15 17.49 -37.34
CA THR A 146 42.06 18.91 -36.99
C THR A 146 43.46 19.51 -36.79
N SER A 147 43.55 20.80 -36.51
CA SER A 147 44.84 21.45 -36.26
C SER A 147 45.48 21.00 -34.95
N LYS A 148 46.80 20.79 -34.98
CA LYS A 148 47.58 20.29 -33.83
C LYS A 148 47.48 21.17 -32.57
N THR A 149 47.26 22.47 -32.75
CA THR A 149 47.21 23.47 -31.67
C THR A 149 45.83 24.10 -31.49
N GLY A 150 44.80 23.64 -32.22
CA GLY A 150 43.47 24.24 -32.21
C GLY A 150 42.68 23.98 -30.93
N ALA A 151 41.76 24.89 -30.59
CA ALA A 151 40.80 24.72 -29.50
C ALA A 151 39.92 23.47 -29.70
N ALA A 152 39.53 23.18 -30.95
CA ALA A 152 38.72 22.01 -31.28
C ALA A 152 39.35 20.67 -30.84
N LEU A 153 40.66 20.51 -30.97
CA LEU A 153 41.34 19.30 -30.50
C LEU A 153 41.23 19.16 -28.99
N HIS A 154 41.44 20.25 -28.25
CA HIS A 154 41.36 20.28 -26.79
C HIS A 154 39.94 19.98 -26.31
N ASP A 155 38.94 20.56 -26.96
CA ASP A 155 37.52 20.34 -26.68
C ASP A 155 37.13 18.87 -26.88
N ILE A 156 37.50 18.28 -28.01
CA ILE A 156 37.28 16.85 -28.30
C ILE A 156 37.95 15.98 -27.23
N LEU A 157 39.24 16.18 -26.97
CA LEU A 157 39.99 15.37 -26.01
C LEU A 157 39.44 15.51 -24.59
N HIS A 158 39.01 16.71 -24.18
CA HIS A 158 38.43 16.94 -22.86
C HIS A 158 37.10 16.20 -22.69
N VAL A 159 36.21 16.25 -23.69
CA VAL A 159 34.94 15.53 -23.68
C VAL A 159 35.16 14.01 -23.67
N LEU A 160 36.04 13.50 -24.55
CA LEU A 160 36.36 12.07 -24.61
C LEU A 160 36.95 11.59 -23.28
N LYS A 161 37.93 12.30 -22.70
CA LYS A 161 38.53 11.95 -21.41
C LYS A 161 37.50 11.93 -20.27
N ARG A 162 36.48 12.79 -20.32
CA ARG A 162 35.41 12.87 -19.30
C ARG A 162 34.36 11.76 -19.46
N ARG A 163 33.92 11.46 -20.69
CA ARG A 163 32.82 10.50 -20.95
C ARG A 163 33.30 9.07 -21.17
N ASP A 164 34.39 8.90 -21.91
CA ASP A 164 35.00 7.61 -22.24
C ASP A 164 36.54 7.69 -22.25
N PRO A 165 37.18 7.70 -21.06
CA PRO A 165 38.63 7.75 -20.95
C PRO A 165 39.34 6.53 -21.54
N SER A 166 38.61 5.45 -21.81
CA SER A 166 39.15 4.20 -22.36
C SER A 166 39.22 4.17 -23.89
N LEU A 167 38.65 5.18 -24.56
CA LEU A 167 38.63 5.28 -26.01
C LEU A 167 39.99 5.78 -26.54
N PRO A 168 40.74 4.96 -27.30
CA PRO A 168 41.95 5.38 -28.00
C PRO A 168 41.63 6.46 -29.03
N VAL A 169 42.44 7.52 -29.04
CA VAL A 169 42.32 8.64 -29.97
C VAL A 169 43.60 8.74 -30.80
N ILE A 170 43.46 8.69 -32.13
CA ILE A 170 44.55 8.91 -33.08
C ILE A 170 44.39 10.29 -33.68
N ILE A 171 45.41 11.12 -33.57
CA ILE A 171 45.37 12.50 -34.06
C ILE A 171 46.06 12.55 -35.43
N TYR A 172 45.36 13.04 -36.43
CA TYR A 172 45.86 13.33 -37.77
C TYR A 172 46.00 14.85 -37.92
N PRO A 173 47.14 15.44 -37.51
CA PRO A 173 47.33 16.88 -37.46
C PRO A 173 47.31 17.46 -38.87
N THR A 174 46.37 18.37 -39.12
CA THR A 174 46.09 18.89 -40.46
C THR A 174 45.84 20.39 -40.39
N ALA A 175 46.35 21.16 -41.36
CA ALA A 175 45.91 22.54 -41.52
C ALA A 175 44.42 22.57 -41.87
N VAL A 176 43.64 23.34 -41.10
CA VAL A 176 42.18 23.48 -41.23
C VAL A 176 41.75 24.81 -41.83
N GLN A 177 42.73 25.66 -42.17
CA GLN A 177 42.54 26.99 -42.75
C GLN A 177 43.70 27.32 -43.69
N GLY A 178 43.45 28.19 -44.67
CA GLY A 178 44.40 28.58 -45.71
C GLY A 178 44.35 27.70 -46.95
N ASP A 179 45.10 28.10 -47.98
CA ASP A 179 45.01 27.50 -49.33
C ASP A 179 45.49 26.04 -49.39
N ASP A 180 46.44 25.67 -48.53
CA ASP A 180 46.97 24.30 -48.44
C ASP A 180 46.06 23.34 -47.65
N ALA A 181 45.09 23.86 -46.88
CA ALA A 181 44.28 23.06 -45.97
C ALA A 181 43.45 21.96 -46.66
N PRO A 182 42.70 22.21 -47.77
CA PRO A 182 41.95 21.17 -48.45
C PRO A 182 42.80 19.97 -48.86
N GLY A 183 44.00 20.22 -49.40
CA GLY A 183 44.92 19.17 -49.82
C GLY A 183 45.53 18.38 -48.67
N GLN A 184 45.65 18.98 -47.48
CA GLN A 184 46.09 18.26 -46.28
C GLN A 184 44.94 17.43 -45.68
N ILE A 185 43.71 17.95 -45.66
CA ILE A 185 42.52 17.24 -45.16
C ILE A 185 42.29 15.96 -45.97
N VAL A 186 42.36 16.05 -47.30
CA VAL A 186 42.23 14.87 -48.18
C VAL A 186 43.30 13.82 -47.84
N ARG A 187 44.57 14.23 -47.75
CA ARG A 187 45.67 13.32 -47.39
C ARG A 187 45.51 12.69 -46.02
N ALA A 188 44.96 13.41 -45.04
CA ALA A 188 44.69 12.89 -43.71
C ALA A 188 43.58 11.83 -43.71
N ILE A 189 42.50 12.06 -44.48
CA ILE A 189 41.41 11.09 -44.65
C ILE A 189 41.93 9.83 -45.37
N GLU A 190 42.70 9.99 -46.45
CA GLU A 190 43.31 8.89 -47.19
C GLU A 190 44.27 8.08 -46.31
N LEU A 191 45.11 8.75 -45.52
CA LEU A 191 46.03 8.11 -44.59
C LEU A 191 45.29 7.32 -43.51
N ALA A 192 44.22 7.88 -42.94
CA ALA A 192 43.41 7.19 -41.95
C ALA A 192 42.76 5.93 -42.53
N ASN A 193 42.20 6.04 -43.74
CA ASN A 193 41.62 4.90 -44.48
C ASN A 193 42.67 3.83 -44.83
N ALA A 194 43.89 4.23 -45.18
CA ALA A 194 44.98 3.31 -45.49
C ALA A 194 45.49 2.56 -44.25
N ARG A 195 45.53 3.22 -43.08
CA ARG A 195 45.95 2.60 -41.82
C ARG A 195 44.88 1.69 -41.23
N GLY A 196 43.60 2.06 -41.36
CA GLY A 196 42.48 1.24 -40.86
C GLY A 196 42.49 1.03 -39.34
N GLU A 197 43.10 1.95 -38.58
CA GLU A 197 43.23 1.86 -37.12
C GLU A 197 42.04 2.49 -36.36
N CYS A 198 41.22 3.31 -37.05
CA CYS A 198 40.08 4.03 -36.49
C CYS A 198 38.77 3.48 -37.03
N ASP A 199 37.73 3.45 -36.19
CA ASP A 199 36.39 3.03 -36.62
C ASP A 199 35.53 4.22 -37.05
N VAL A 200 35.93 5.44 -36.67
CA VAL A 200 35.23 6.69 -36.98
C VAL A 200 36.23 7.84 -37.02
N LEU A 201 36.00 8.76 -37.95
CA LEU A 201 36.79 9.98 -38.08
C LEU A 201 35.96 11.19 -37.66
N ILE A 202 36.56 12.10 -36.90
CA ILE A 202 36.03 13.43 -36.64
C ILE A 202 36.85 14.42 -37.45
N VAL A 203 36.21 15.07 -38.42
CA VAL A 203 36.80 16.15 -39.20
C VAL A 203 36.19 17.45 -38.66
N GLY A 204 37.02 18.32 -38.09
CA GLY A 204 36.47 19.47 -37.38
C GLY A 204 37.44 20.62 -37.22
N ARG A 205 36.87 21.79 -36.97
CA ARG A 205 37.58 23.04 -36.71
C ARG A 205 36.93 23.74 -35.52
N GLY A 206 37.72 24.53 -34.79
CA GLY A 206 37.16 25.48 -33.82
C GLY A 206 36.55 26.69 -34.55
N GLY A 207 35.85 27.57 -33.84
CA GLY A 207 35.24 28.77 -34.41
C GLY A 207 36.15 29.59 -35.35
N GLY A 208 35.53 30.39 -36.21
CA GLY A 208 36.22 31.18 -37.24
C GLY A 208 35.23 31.99 -38.08
N SER A 209 35.75 32.89 -38.93
CA SER A 209 34.95 33.59 -39.94
C SER A 209 34.52 32.64 -41.07
N LEU A 210 33.65 33.10 -41.98
CA LEU A 210 33.25 32.33 -43.18
C LEU A 210 34.44 31.98 -44.08
N GLU A 211 35.41 32.89 -44.23
CA GLU A 211 36.65 32.68 -45.00
C GLU A 211 37.48 31.52 -44.44
N ASP A 212 37.43 31.40 -43.12
CA ASP A 212 38.12 30.41 -42.31
C ASP A 212 37.52 29.00 -42.47
N LEU A 213 36.21 28.91 -42.74
CA LEU A 213 35.50 27.66 -42.99
C LEU A 213 35.60 27.22 -44.47
N TRP A 214 36.11 28.08 -45.34
CA TRP A 214 36.10 27.86 -46.78
C TRP A 214 36.86 26.60 -47.22
N SER A 215 37.90 26.21 -46.49
CA SER A 215 38.65 24.97 -46.75
C SER A 215 37.79 23.71 -46.73
N PHE A 216 36.64 23.74 -46.05
CA PHE A 216 35.66 22.63 -45.98
C PHE A 216 34.56 22.72 -47.06
N ASN A 217 34.57 23.78 -47.86
CA ASN A 217 33.74 23.96 -49.06
C ASN A 217 34.49 23.60 -50.36
N ASP A 218 35.64 22.92 -50.26
CA ASP A 218 36.39 22.46 -51.44
C ASP A 218 35.83 21.13 -51.96
N GLU A 219 35.66 21.02 -53.28
CA GLU A 219 35.15 19.81 -53.94
C GLU A 219 36.00 18.56 -53.63
N ARG A 220 37.33 18.72 -53.50
CA ARG A 220 38.24 17.61 -53.21
C ARG A 220 37.99 17.02 -51.83
N VAL A 221 37.73 17.87 -50.84
CA VAL A 221 37.42 17.45 -49.46
C VAL A 221 36.07 16.74 -49.43
N ALA A 222 35.06 17.29 -50.09
CA ALA A 222 33.75 16.65 -50.22
C ALA A 222 33.87 15.23 -50.80
N ARG A 223 34.57 15.07 -51.93
CA ARG A 223 34.76 13.76 -52.55
C ARG A 223 35.58 12.79 -51.68
N ALA A 224 36.59 13.28 -50.95
CA ALA A 224 37.37 12.44 -50.04
C ALA A 224 36.55 11.95 -48.85
N ILE A 225 35.68 12.79 -48.29
CA ILE A 225 34.74 12.38 -47.22
C ILE A 225 33.78 11.31 -47.76
N PHE A 226 33.17 11.54 -48.92
CA PHE A 226 32.25 10.58 -49.53
C PHE A 226 32.91 9.22 -49.84
N ALA A 227 34.16 9.23 -50.30
CA ALA A 227 34.91 8.02 -50.64
C ALA A 227 35.53 7.31 -49.42
N SER A 228 35.39 7.88 -48.22
CA SER A 228 35.97 7.31 -47.00
C SER A 228 35.32 5.95 -46.66
N ARG A 229 36.15 4.96 -46.31
CA ARG A 229 35.69 3.65 -45.82
C ARG A 229 35.38 3.68 -44.32
N ILE A 230 35.95 4.65 -43.61
CA ILE A 230 35.70 4.91 -42.20
C ILE A 230 34.64 6.01 -42.13
N PRO A 231 33.54 5.84 -41.36
CA PRO A 231 32.50 6.86 -41.24
C PRO A 231 33.05 8.16 -40.69
N VAL A 232 32.62 9.28 -41.26
CA VAL A 232 33.12 10.62 -40.97
C VAL A 232 32.03 11.46 -40.30
N VAL A 233 32.37 12.03 -39.14
CA VAL A 233 31.59 13.05 -38.44
C VAL A 233 32.19 14.42 -38.75
N SER A 234 31.40 15.28 -39.38
CA SER A 234 31.77 16.68 -39.57
C SER A 234 31.43 17.49 -38.32
N ALA A 235 32.41 18.25 -37.83
CA ALA A 235 32.32 19.10 -36.66
C ALA A 235 32.88 20.50 -36.95
N VAL A 236 32.48 21.08 -38.08
CA VAL A 236 33.02 22.31 -38.64
C VAL A 236 32.06 23.50 -38.45
N GLY A 237 30.80 23.34 -38.84
CA GLY A 237 29.82 24.41 -38.83
C GLY A 237 29.06 24.57 -37.50
N HIS A 238 28.76 25.81 -37.12
CA HIS A 238 27.75 26.12 -36.09
C HIS A 238 26.33 26.05 -36.68
N GLU A 239 25.28 26.31 -35.91
CA GLU A 239 23.89 26.19 -36.37
C GLU A 239 23.57 27.02 -37.63
N THR A 240 24.27 28.13 -37.87
CA THR A 240 24.04 29.06 -39.00
C THR A 240 24.89 28.81 -40.23
N ASP A 241 26.10 28.25 -40.08
CA ASP A 241 27.11 28.21 -41.14
C ASP A 241 27.44 26.76 -41.54
N VAL A 242 26.57 26.17 -42.36
CA VAL A 242 26.70 24.76 -42.81
C VAL A 242 27.62 24.66 -44.01
N THR A 243 28.69 23.89 -43.88
CA THR A 243 29.67 23.66 -44.95
C THR A 243 29.28 22.50 -45.86
N ILE A 244 29.92 22.38 -47.02
CA ILE A 244 29.71 21.24 -47.94
C ILE A 244 30.17 19.94 -47.28
N ALA A 245 31.28 19.95 -46.53
CA ALA A 245 31.71 18.82 -45.73
C ALA A 245 30.62 18.32 -44.76
N ASP A 246 29.84 19.22 -44.16
CA ASP A 246 28.74 18.85 -43.27
C ASP A 246 27.59 18.11 -43.99
N PHE A 247 27.34 18.44 -45.26
CA PHE A 247 26.32 17.76 -46.07
C PHE A 247 26.76 16.36 -46.50
N VAL A 248 28.03 16.21 -46.87
CA VAL A 248 28.60 14.95 -47.38
C VAL A 248 28.92 13.97 -46.26
N ALA A 249 29.32 14.45 -45.08
CA ALA A 249 29.63 13.60 -43.94
C ALA A 249 28.46 12.69 -43.54
N ASP A 250 28.80 11.52 -43.01
CA ASP A 250 27.82 10.52 -42.56
C ASP A 250 26.97 11.05 -41.42
N LEU A 251 27.57 11.86 -40.55
CA LEU A 251 26.86 12.60 -39.53
C LEU A 251 27.44 14.01 -39.33
N ARG A 252 26.55 14.97 -39.15
CA ARG A 252 26.90 16.33 -38.76
C ARG A 252 26.79 16.50 -37.24
N ALA A 253 27.82 17.06 -36.62
CA ALA A 253 27.81 17.55 -35.26
C ALA A 253 27.94 19.08 -35.25
N PRO A 254 27.17 19.80 -34.42
CA PRO A 254 27.18 21.27 -34.39
C PRO A 254 28.44 21.88 -33.79
N THR A 255 29.23 21.09 -33.05
CA THR A 255 30.51 21.51 -32.45
C THR A 255 31.47 20.33 -32.35
N PRO A 256 32.80 20.58 -32.28
CA PRO A 256 33.80 19.57 -31.95
C PRO A 256 33.47 18.78 -30.68
N SER A 257 33.02 19.46 -29.62
CA SER A 257 32.55 18.84 -28.37
C SER A 257 31.37 17.89 -28.60
N ALA A 258 30.37 18.30 -29.39
CA ALA A 258 29.22 17.45 -29.69
C ALA A 258 29.60 16.21 -30.50
N ALA A 259 30.56 16.33 -31.43
CA ALA A 259 31.08 15.19 -32.18
C ALA A 259 31.71 14.16 -31.23
N ALA A 260 32.53 14.62 -30.28
CA ALA A 260 33.11 13.75 -29.25
C ALA A 260 32.04 13.08 -28.38
N GLU A 261 30.97 13.80 -28.04
CA GLU A 261 29.86 13.25 -27.26
C GLU A 261 29.14 12.11 -27.99
N ILE A 262 28.85 12.29 -29.28
CA ILE A 262 28.15 11.31 -30.11
C ILE A 262 28.96 10.01 -30.26
N VAL A 263 30.27 10.15 -30.41
CA VAL A 263 31.17 9.02 -30.66
C VAL A 263 31.57 8.29 -29.36
N SER A 264 31.55 8.98 -28.22
CA SER A 264 31.92 8.41 -26.92
C SER A 264 30.86 7.47 -26.34
N ARG A 265 31.31 6.44 -25.61
CA ARG A 265 30.43 5.70 -24.69
C ARG A 265 30.11 6.58 -23.49
N ASN A 266 28.86 6.55 -23.02
CA ASN A 266 28.53 7.18 -21.74
C ASN A 266 28.91 6.22 -20.59
N GLN A 267 30.20 6.18 -20.21
CA GLN A 267 30.70 5.24 -19.19
C GLN A 267 29.98 5.39 -17.85
N GLN A 268 29.62 6.62 -17.47
CA GLN A 268 28.87 6.88 -16.24
C GLN A 268 27.49 6.22 -16.26
N GLU A 269 26.81 6.24 -17.40
CA GLU A 269 25.52 5.59 -17.55
C GLU A 269 25.65 4.07 -17.48
N LEU A 270 26.68 3.50 -18.12
CA LEU A 270 26.95 2.06 -18.01
C LEU A 270 27.24 1.65 -16.55
N LEU A 271 28.03 2.43 -15.81
CA LEU A 271 28.28 2.19 -14.39
C LEU A 271 26.99 2.26 -13.56
N ARG A 272 26.12 3.25 -13.81
CA ARG A 272 24.81 3.34 -13.15
C ARG A 272 23.94 2.13 -13.46
N GLN A 273 23.93 1.65 -14.71
CA GLN A 273 23.18 0.46 -15.11
C GLN A 273 23.69 -0.80 -14.38
N ILE A 274 25.01 -0.97 -14.28
CA ILE A 274 25.62 -2.08 -13.52
C ILE A 274 25.26 -1.99 -12.03
N GLN A 275 25.37 -0.81 -11.42
CA GLN A 275 25.00 -0.60 -10.01
C GLN A 275 23.50 -0.90 -9.76
N SER A 276 22.62 -0.43 -10.65
CA SER A 276 21.18 -0.74 -10.60
C SER A 276 20.92 -2.25 -10.74
N ALA A 277 21.60 -2.92 -11.67
CA ALA A 277 21.48 -4.38 -11.83
C ALA A 277 21.96 -5.13 -10.59
N GLN A 278 23.07 -4.71 -9.98
CA GLN A 278 23.58 -5.29 -8.74
C GLN A 278 22.60 -5.11 -7.57
N GLN A 279 22.03 -3.92 -7.41
CA GLN A 279 21.02 -3.66 -6.37
C GLN A 279 19.76 -4.50 -6.57
N ARG A 280 19.28 -4.61 -7.81
CA ARG A 280 18.11 -5.45 -8.15
C ARG A 280 18.39 -6.94 -7.87
N LEU A 281 19.59 -7.42 -8.19
CA LEU A 281 20.00 -8.79 -7.89
C LEU A 281 20.03 -9.04 -6.38
N GLY A 282 20.60 -8.11 -5.60
CA GLY A 282 20.63 -8.19 -4.13
C GLY A 282 19.22 -8.33 -3.55
N MET A 283 18.31 -7.42 -3.93
CA MET A 283 16.92 -7.48 -3.47
C MET A 283 16.21 -8.79 -3.89
N ALA A 284 16.46 -9.29 -5.09
CA ALA A 284 15.88 -10.55 -5.56
C ALA A 284 16.41 -11.75 -4.78
N MET A 285 17.70 -11.77 -4.44
CA MET A 285 18.32 -12.81 -3.61
C MET A 285 17.78 -12.77 -2.18
N ASP A 286 17.67 -11.60 -1.56
CA ASP A 286 17.10 -11.45 -0.22
C ASP A 286 15.65 -11.96 -0.16
N TYR A 287 14.85 -11.59 -1.16
CA TYR A 287 13.47 -12.07 -1.28
C TYR A 287 13.41 -13.59 -1.47
N TYR A 288 14.27 -14.15 -2.32
CA TYR A 288 14.37 -15.60 -2.54
C TYR A 288 14.71 -16.34 -1.25
N LEU A 289 15.73 -15.89 -0.52
CA LEU A 289 16.18 -16.50 0.73
C LEU A 289 15.11 -16.38 1.82
N ALA A 290 14.46 -15.22 1.94
CA ALA A 290 13.36 -15.03 2.90
C ALA A 290 12.19 -15.99 2.63
N ASN A 291 11.81 -16.18 1.36
CA ASN A 291 10.75 -17.11 0.99
C ASN A 291 11.14 -18.57 1.24
N ARG A 292 12.40 -18.96 0.95
CA ARG A 292 12.89 -20.31 1.25
C ARG A 292 12.92 -20.57 2.75
N SER A 293 13.37 -19.62 3.55
CA SER A 293 13.37 -19.70 5.01
C SER A 293 11.95 -19.83 5.57
N ARG A 294 10.99 -19.00 5.12
CA ARG A 294 9.58 -19.13 5.51
C ARG A 294 9.02 -20.50 5.18
N ARG A 295 9.27 -21.02 3.98
CA ARG A 295 8.80 -22.35 3.57
C ARG A 295 9.42 -23.46 4.42
N PHE A 296 10.71 -23.37 4.72
CA PHE A 296 11.39 -24.30 5.62
C PHE A 296 10.74 -24.29 7.00
N THR A 297 10.56 -23.12 7.61
CA THR A 297 9.94 -22.97 8.93
C THR A 297 8.52 -23.53 8.95
N GLN A 298 7.72 -23.30 7.91
CA GLN A 298 6.37 -23.85 7.79
C GLN A 298 6.38 -25.39 7.73
N ILE A 299 7.25 -25.99 6.93
CA ILE A 299 7.38 -27.45 6.81
C ILE A 299 7.88 -28.04 8.12
N PHE A 300 8.90 -27.44 8.73
CA PHE A 300 9.47 -27.86 10.00
C PHE A 300 8.44 -27.82 11.13
N HIS A 301 7.64 -26.76 11.21
CA HIS A 301 6.56 -26.66 12.19
C HIS A 301 5.46 -27.71 11.95
N ARG A 302 5.08 -27.98 10.70
CA ARG A 302 4.14 -29.07 10.37
C ARG A 302 4.68 -30.43 10.80
N LEU A 303 5.96 -30.69 10.55
CA LEU A 303 6.63 -31.91 10.97
C LEU A 303 6.61 -32.05 12.50
N GLN A 304 6.92 -30.99 13.25
CA GLN A 304 6.84 -30.98 14.71
C GLN A 304 5.41 -31.17 15.23
N GLN A 305 4.39 -30.59 14.58
CA GLN A 305 3.00 -30.78 14.99
C GLN A 305 2.49 -32.20 14.74
N GLN A 306 3.02 -32.88 13.70
CA GLN A 306 2.72 -34.27 13.42
C GLN A 306 3.63 -35.25 14.18
N HIS A 307 4.44 -34.77 15.14
CA HIS A 307 5.38 -35.62 15.85
C HIS A 307 4.64 -36.78 16.54
N PRO A 308 4.98 -38.04 16.22
CA PRO A 308 4.26 -39.22 16.72
C PRO A 308 4.14 -39.25 18.24
N GLN A 309 5.15 -38.78 18.97
CA GLN A 309 5.12 -38.71 20.44
C GLN A 309 4.07 -37.75 20.98
N LEU A 310 3.85 -36.58 20.34
CA LEU A 310 2.80 -35.64 20.77
C LEU A 310 1.40 -36.22 20.50
N ARG A 311 1.24 -36.92 19.38
CA ARG A 311 -0.01 -37.61 19.04
C ARG A 311 -0.29 -38.76 20.01
N LEU A 312 0.73 -39.56 20.34
CA LEU A 312 0.65 -40.62 21.35
C LEU A 312 0.33 -40.05 22.75
N ALA A 313 1.01 -38.98 23.16
CA ALA A 313 0.75 -38.34 24.45
C ALA A 313 -0.70 -37.84 24.56
N ARG A 314 -1.22 -37.18 23.51
CA ARG A 314 -2.64 -36.75 23.47
C ARG A 314 -3.61 -37.94 23.56
N GLN A 315 -3.31 -39.04 22.86
CA GLN A 315 -4.13 -40.25 22.91
C GLN A 315 -4.07 -40.92 24.29
N GLN A 316 -2.91 -40.95 24.95
CA GLN A 316 -2.76 -41.46 26.31
C GLN A 316 -3.58 -40.64 27.30
N THR A 317 -3.50 -39.31 27.27
CA THR A 317 -4.31 -38.45 28.14
C THR A 317 -5.81 -38.63 27.89
N ALA A 318 -6.23 -38.78 26.63
CA ALA A 318 -7.62 -39.04 26.29
C ALA A 318 -8.11 -40.40 26.83
N LEU A 319 -7.28 -41.44 26.71
CA LEU A 319 -7.53 -42.77 27.26
C LEU A 319 -7.71 -42.71 28.79
N GLU A 320 -6.83 -41.99 29.50
CA GLU A 320 -6.90 -41.82 30.95
C GLU A 320 -8.20 -41.14 31.38
N ARG A 321 -8.60 -40.06 30.70
CA ARG A 321 -9.88 -39.38 30.98
C ARG A 321 -11.08 -40.29 30.74
N LEU A 322 -11.07 -41.07 29.66
CA LEU A 322 -12.15 -42.02 29.38
C LEU A 322 -12.20 -43.13 30.42
N ARG A 323 -11.05 -43.65 30.88
CA ARG A 323 -10.97 -44.63 31.97
C ARG A 323 -11.54 -44.09 33.28
N GLN A 324 -11.16 -42.87 33.66
CA GLN A 324 -11.69 -42.23 34.87
C GLN A 324 -13.21 -42.03 34.78
N ARG A 325 -13.70 -41.51 33.65
CA ARG A 325 -15.14 -41.31 33.44
C ARG A 325 -15.91 -42.63 33.46
N MET A 326 -15.34 -43.69 32.90
CA MET A 326 -15.92 -45.04 32.99
C MET A 326 -15.97 -45.53 34.44
N GLY A 327 -14.90 -45.34 35.21
CA GLY A 327 -14.84 -45.69 36.63
C GLY A 327 -15.96 -45.02 37.44
N PHE A 328 -16.08 -43.69 37.34
CA PHE A 328 -17.13 -42.94 38.02
C PHE A 328 -18.55 -43.36 37.60
N ALA A 329 -18.77 -43.61 36.30
CA ALA A 329 -20.06 -44.07 35.81
C ALA A 329 -20.43 -45.46 36.35
N LEU A 330 -19.45 -46.36 36.45
CA LEU A 330 -19.64 -47.70 36.96
C LEU A 330 -19.93 -47.70 38.46
N GLU A 331 -19.16 -46.93 39.25
CA GLU A 331 -19.39 -46.72 40.67
C GLU A 331 -20.77 -46.13 40.95
N ALA A 332 -21.17 -45.08 40.21
CA ALA A 332 -22.48 -44.47 40.35
C ALA A 332 -23.61 -45.48 40.07
N ARG A 333 -23.45 -46.32 39.05
CA ARG A 333 -24.44 -47.33 38.67
C ARG A 333 -24.55 -48.46 39.69
N ILE A 334 -23.42 -48.93 40.22
CA ILE A 334 -23.39 -49.90 41.32
C ILE A 334 -24.07 -49.30 42.56
N LYS A 335 -23.72 -48.07 42.94
CA LYS A 335 -24.32 -47.38 44.11
C LYS A 335 -25.83 -47.24 43.96
N GLN A 336 -26.32 -46.85 42.79
CA GLN A 336 -27.76 -46.77 42.50
C GLN A 336 -28.44 -48.14 42.59
N ALA A 337 -27.83 -49.19 42.04
CA ALA A 337 -28.35 -50.55 42.11
C ALA A 337 -28.43 -51.05 43.56
N THR A 338 -27.37 -50.85 44.35
CA THR A 338 -27.33 -51.21 45.78
C THR A 338 -28.36 -50.45 46.59
N GLN A 339 -28.50 -49.13 46.38
CA GLN A 339 -29.54 -48.33 47.04
C GLN A 339 -30.96 -48.80 46.68
N ARG A 340 -31.19 -49.16 45.41
CA ARG A 340 -32.48 -49.72 44.97
C ARG A 340 -32.75 -51.04 45.67
N GLN A 341 -31.76 -51.93 45.75
CA GLN A 341 -31.88 -53.22 46.45
C GLN A 341 -32.17 -53.01 47.95
N GLN A 342 -31.45 -52.11 48.62
CA GLN A 342 -31.70 -51.77 50.03
C GLN A 342 -33.11 -51.21 50.26
N ARG A 343 -33.57 -50.28 49.41
CA ARG A 343 -34.93 -49.72 49.51
C ARG A 343 -36.01 -50.79 49.36
N VAL A 344 -35.85 -51.69 48.38
CA VAL A 344 -36.80 -52.80 48.18
C VAL A 344 -36.76 -53.76 49.39
N SER A 345 -35.58 -54.10 49.89
CA SER A 345 -35.42 -54.93 51.08
C SER A 345 -36.06 -54.31 52.32
N GLN A 346 -35.87 -53.01 52.54
CA GLN A 346 -36.47 -52.28 53.66
C GLN A 346 -38.00 -52.20 53.55
N ARG A 347 -38.53 -51.97 52.35
CA ARG A 347 -39.99 -52.01 52.12
C ARG A 347 -40.56 -53.40 52.42
N LEU A 348 -39.88 -54.46 51.99
CA LEU A 348 -40.28 -55.83 52.28
C LEU A 348 -40.25 -56.11 53.79
N SER A 349 -39.19 -55.70 54.50
CA SER A 349 -39.11 -55.89 55.95
C SER A 349 -40.17 -55.10 56.72
N GLN A 350 -40.53 -53.91 56.26
CA GLN A 350 -41.59 -53.09 56.87
C GLN A 350 -42.99 -53.68 56.68
N GLN A 351 -43.21 -54.48 55.62
CA GLN A 351 -44.45 -55.21 55.43
C GLN A 351 -44.53 -56.51 56.24
N ASN A 352 -43.51 -56.86 57.03
CA ASN A 352 -43.54 -58.05 57.87
C ASN A 352 -44.66 -57.93 58.94
N PRO A 353 -45.70 -58.78 58.90
CA PRO A 353 -46.81 -58.68 59.83
C PRO A 353 -46.48 -59.26 61.22
N GLN A 354 -45.41 -60.04 61.38
CA GLN A 354 -45.09 -60.74 62.63
C GLN A 354 -44.99 -59.82 63.86
N PRO A 355 -44.29 -58.66 63.82
CA PRO A 355 -44.27 -57.76 64.97
C PRO A 355 -45.64 -57.15 65.30
N ARG A 356 -46.50 -56.92 64.29
CA ARG A 356 -47.86 -56.41 64.51
C ARG A 356 -48.73 -57.48 65.15
N ILE A 357 -48.59 -58.74 64.71
CA ILE A 357 -49.29 -59.90 65.27
C ILE A 357 -48.86 -60.11 66.73
N HIS A 358 -47.56 -60.13 67.04
CA HIS A 358 -47.07 -60.27 68.41
C HIS A 358 -47.56 -59.15 69.34
N ARG A 359 -47.56 -57.89 68.88
CA ARG A 359 -48.12 -56.77 69.64
C ARG A 359 -49.62 -56.92 69.88
N ALA A 360 -50.38 -57.37 68.89
CA ALA A 360 -51.81 -57.60 69.02
C ALA A 360 -52.11 -58.75 70.00
N GLN A 361 -51.39 -59.87 69.89
CA GLN A 361 -51.48 -61.01 70.82
C GLN A 361 -51.17 -60.61 72.26
N SER A 362 -50.08 -59.87 72.46
CA SER A 362 -49.70 -59.35 73.80
C SER A 362 -50.78 -58.41 74.35
N ARG A 363 -51.40 -57.59 73.49
CA ARG A 363 -52.49 -56.69 73.89
C ARG A 363 -53.76 -57.44 74.24
N ILE A 364 -54.09 -58.51 73.52
CA ILE A 364 -55.21 -59.41 73.86
C ILE A 364 -54.97 -60.02 75.24
N GLN A 365 -53.80 -60.61 75.48
CA GLN A 365 -53.45 -61.19 76.79
C GLN A 365 -53.57 -60.16 77.94
N GLN A 366 -53.08 -58.93 77.73
CA GLN A 366 -53.23 -57.85 78.71
C GLN A 366 -54.70 -57.47 78.96
N LEU A 367 -55.52 -57.42 77.90
CA LEU A 367 -56.94 -57.11 78.02
C LEU A 367 -57.72 -58.24 78.71
N GLU A 368 -57.41 -59.50 78.41
CA GLU A 368 -57.99 -60.67 79.07
C GLU A 368 -57.65 -60.69 80.57
N TYR A 369 -56.39 -60.40 80.93
CA TYR A 369 -55.98 -60.29 82.32
C TYR A 369 -56.76 -59.17 83.04
N ARG A 370 -56.83 -57.98 82.44
CA ARG A 370 -57.58 -56.83 82.98
C ARG A 370 -59.07 -57.11 83.12
N LEU A 371 -59.68 -57.80 82.15
CA LEU A 371 -61.09 -58.18 82.20
C LEU A 371 -61.34 -59.11 83.39
N THR A 372 -60.51 -60.14 83.54
CA THR A 372 -60.61 -61.13 84.62
C THR A 372 -60.52 -60.48 86.00
N GLU A 373 -59.53 -59.59 86.20
CA GLU A 373 -59.35 -58.87 87.46
C GLU A 373 -60.52 -57.92 87.76
N ASN A 374 -61.04 -57.20 86.76
CA ASN A 374 -62.21 -56.34 86.93
C ASN A 374 -63.47 -57.15 87.29
N ILE A 375 -63.69 -58.31 86.67
CA ILE A 375 -64.80 -59.20 87.00
C ILE A 375 -64.69 -59.69 88.45
N ARG A 376 -63.50 -60.13 88.88
CA ARG A 376 -63.24 -60.57 90.26
C ARG A 376 -63.49 -59.44 91.27
N SER A 377 -62.92 -58.27 91.03
CA SER A 377 -63.10 -57.10 91.89
C SER A 377 -64.57 -56.73 92.04
N ARG A 378 -65.32 -56.70 90.93
CA ARG A 378 -66.74 -56.31 90.93
C ARG A 378 -67.63 -57.36 91.61
N LEU A 379 -67.34 -58.65 91.43
CA LEU A 379 -68.04 -59.72 92.16
C LEU A 379 -67.75 -59.67 93.66
N SER A 380 -66.52 -59.38 94.06
CA SER A 380 -66.14 -59.22 95.47
C SER A 380 -66.90 -58.07 96.13
N GLU A 381 -66.92 -56.90 95.48
CA GLU A 381 -67.64 -55.73 95.96
C GLU A 381 -69.15 -56.00 96.12
N GLN A 382 -69.76 -56.71 95.16
CA GLN A 382 -71.17 -57.09 95.24
C GLN A 382 -71.45 -58.10 96.35
N ARG A 383 -70.55 -59.08 96.58
CA ARG A 383 -70.66 -60.03 97.70
C ARG A 383 -70.57 -59.33 99.06
N GLU A 384 -69.65 -58.37 99.20
CA GLU A 384 -69.50 -57.58 100.41
C GLU A 384 -70.74 -56.72 100.70
N ARG A 385 -71.27 -56.03 99.67
CA ARG A 385 -72.53 -55.29 99.77
C ARG A 385 -73.70 -56.17 100.19
N PHE A 386 -73.81 -57.37 99.62
CA PHE A 386 -74.85 -58.33 99.98
C PHE A 386 -74.70 -58.80 101.43
N GLY A 387 -73.48 -59.14 101.87
CA GLY A 387 -73.21 -59.54 103.26
C GLY A 387 -73.60 -58.46 104.28
N ASN A 388 -73.28 -57.19 103.99
CA ASN A 388 -73.67 -56.06 104.84
C ASN A 388 -75.19 -55.84 104.90
N ALA A 389 -75.90 -56.10 103.80
CA ALA A 389 -77.36 -56.01 103.79
C ALA A 389 -78.01 -57.10 104.67
N VAL A 390 -77.44 -58.31 104.69
CA VAL A 390 -77.92 -59.42 105.52
C VAL A 390 -77.71 -59.13 107.02
N THR A 391 -76.54 -58.66 107.43
CA THR A 391 -76.28 -58.32 108.84
C THR A 391 -77.16 -57.17 109.33
N HIS A 392 -77.46 -56.18 108.48
CA HIS A 392 -78.43 -55.14 108.82
C HIS A 392 -79.84 -55.69 109.03
N LEU A 393 -80.25 -56.71 108.27
CA LEU A 393 -81.57 -57.33 108.42
C LEU A 393 -81.70 -58.08 109.76
N GLU A 394 -80.65 -58.78 110.19
CA GLU A 394 -80.66 -59.54 111.45
C GLU A 394 -80.71 -58.64 112.69
N ALA A 395 -80.05 -57.48 112.67
CA ALA A 395 -79.97 -56.57 113.82
C ALA A 395 -81.31 -55.94 114.25
N VAL A 396 -82.33 -55.95 113.39
CA VAL A 396 -83.63 -55.30 113.64
C VAL A 396 -84.72 -56.33 114.02
N SER A 397 -84.36 -57.59 114.25
CA SER A 397 -85.32 -58.66 114.57
C SER A 397 -85.73 -58.69 116.07
N PRO A 398 -87.03 -58.53 116.41
CA PRO A 398 -87.52 -58.48 117.79
C PRO A 398 -87.40 -59.78 118.59
N LEU A 399 -87.07 -60.91 117.94
CA LEU A 399 -86.76 -62.19 118.61
C LEU A 399 -85.45 -62.12 119.41
N ALA A 400 -84.49 -61.27 119.00
CA ALA A 400 -83.20 -61.13 119.69
C ALA A 400 -83.31 -60.44 121.07
N THR A 401 -84.40 -59.71 121.34
CA THR A 401 -84.60 -58.97 122.60
C THR A 401 -85.12 -59.86 123.73
N LEU A 402 -85.87 -60.92 123.41
CA LEU A 402 -86.38 -61.90 124.40
C LEU A 402 -85.31 -62.92 124.83
N ALA A 403 -84.39 -63.29 123.92
CA ALA A 403 -83.28 -64.21 124.19
C ALA A 403 -82.21 -63.67 125.17
N ARG A 404 -82.31 -62.40 125.61
CA ARG A 404 -81.38 -61.77 126.57
C ARG A 404 -81.82 -61.88 128.04
N GLY A 405 -82.82 -62.70 128.35
CA GLY A 405 -83.14 -63.09 129.72
C GLY A 405 -84.03 -62.12 130.52
N TYR A 406 -84.80 -61.25 129.85
CA TYR A 406 -85.77 -60.37 130.51
C TYR A 406 -87.15 -61.03 130.57
N THR A 407 -87.76 -61.08 131.75
CA THR A 407 -89.11 -61.62 131.99
C THR A 407 -90.16 -60.51 132.08
N VAL A 408 -91.41 -60.84 131.75
CA VAL A 408 -92.53 -59.90 131.87
C VAL A 408 -93.53 -60.45 132.88
N SER A 409 -93.71 -59.74 134.00
CA SER A 409 -94.68 -60.09 135.05
C SER A 409 -96.00 -59.33 134.87
N THR A 410 -97.13 -60.00 135.07
CA THR A 410 -98.51 -59.52 134.88
C THR A 410 -99.39 -59.82 136.10
N THR A 411 -100.41 -58.99 136.35
CA THR A 411 -101.46 -59.29 137.35
C THR A 411 -102.49 -60.31 136.83
N THR A 412 -103.35 -60.82 137.71
CA THR A 412 -104.49 -61.69 137.35
C THR A 412 -105.43 -61.09 136.30
N ASP A 413 -105.50 -59.76 136.20
CA ASP A 413 -106.24 -59.04 135.15
C ASP A 413 -105.43 -58.82 133.85
N GLY A 414 -104.25 -59.43 133.71
CA GLY A 414 -103.42 -59.39 132.49
C GLY A 414 -102.61 -58.11 132.26
N LYS A 415 -102.55 -57.19 133.23
CA LYS A 415 -101.75 -55.94 133.11
C LYS A 415 -100.30 -56.16 133.54
N VAL A 416 -99.36 -55.68 132.72
CA VAL A 416 -97.92 -55.78 132.99
C VAL A 416 -97.53 -54.92 134.19
N LEU A 417 -96.92 -55.56 135.19
CA LEU A 417 -96.41 -54.94 136.40
C LEU A 417 -95.11 -54.22 136.10
N LYS A 418 -95.12 -52.91 136.27
CA LYS A 418 -93.94 -52.05 136.07
C LYS A 418 -93.49 -51.35 137.35
N LYS A 419 -94.35 -51.29 138.38
CA LYS A 419 -94.09 -50.54 139.62
C LYS A 419 -94.59 -51.31 140.85
N ILE A 420 -93.77 -51.33 141.91
CA ILE A 420 -94.05 -52.06 143.17
C ILE A 420 -95.35 -51.64 143.87
N LYS A 421 -95.78 -50.37 143.75
CA LYS A 421 -97.03 -49.87 144.36
C LYS A 421 -98.31 -50.52 143.83
N GLN A 422 -98.21 -51.33 142.78
CA GLN A 422 -99.34 -51.96 142.08
C GLN A 422 -99.75 -53.31 142.69
N VAL A 423 -99.06 -53.78 143.74
CA VAL A 423 -99.25 -55.10 144.33
C VAL A 423 -99.25 -54.99 145.85
N LYS A 424 -100.14 -55.72 146.52
CA LYS A 424 -100.19 -55.82 147.98
C LYS A 424 -99.80 -57.22 148.46
N ALA A 425 -99.36 -57.32 149.71
CA ALA A 425 -99.07 -58.63 150.31
C ALA A 425 -100.37 -59.48 150.36
N GLY A 426 -100.31 -60.69 149.82
CA GLY A 426 -101.44 -61.61 149.62
C GLY A 426 -101.98 -61.70 148.18
N ASP A 427 -101.53 -60.85 147.25
CA ASP A 427 -101.96 -60.92 145.84
C ASP A 427 -101.21 -62.01 145.05
N ILE A 428 -101.87 -62.62 144.05
CA ILE A 428 -101.28 -63.60 143.12
C ILE A 428 -100.87 -62.89 141.81
N MET A 429 -99.67 -63.21 141.28
CA MET A 429 -99.12 -62.69 140.02
C MET A 429 -98.61 -63.79 139.08
N THR A 430 -98.64 -63.53 137.77
CA THR A 430 -98.13 -64.41 136.71
C THR A 430 -96.88 -63.83 136.06
N THR A 431 -95.85 -64.65 135.78
CA THR A 431 -94.63 -64.20 135.09
C THR A 431 -94.32 -65.04 133.87
N ARG A 432 -94.03 -64.38 132.72
CA ARG A 432 -93.66 -65.03 131.46
C ARG A 432 -92.14 -65.11 131.28
N LEU A 433 -91.67 -66.31 130.96
CA LEU A 433 -90.31 -66.67 130.55
C LEU A 433 -90.26 -66.98 129.04
N GLU A 434 -89.05 -67.23 128.52
CA GLU A 434 -88.84 -67.65 127.13
C GLU A 434 -89.64 -68.93 126.79
N ASP A 435 -89.81 -69.80 127.78
CA ASP A 435 -90.32 -71.16 127.65
C ASP A 435 -91.61 -71.45 128.45
N GLY A 436 -92.14 -70.50 129.24
CA GLY A 436 -93.34 -70.79 130.05
C GLY A 436 -93.89 -69.66 130.92
N TRP A 437 -94.87 -70.01 131.77
CA TRP A 437 -95.55 -69.11 132.72
C TRP A 437 -95.52 -69.67 134.15
N LEU A 438 -95.30 -68.80 135.14
CA LEU A 438 -95.27 -69.12 136.58
C LEU A 438 -96.28 -68.28 137.36
N GLU A 439 -97.05 -68.90 138.26
CA GLU A 439 -97.90 -68.19 139.25
C GLU A 439 -97.18 -68.07 140.60
N SER A 440 -97.34 -66.94 141.29
CA SER A 440 -96.66 -66.65 142.56
C SER A 440 -97.51 -65.76 143.46
N GLU A 441 -97.53 -66.05 144.76
CA GLU A 441 -98.20 -65.24 145.78
C GLU A 441 -97.22 -64.33 146.52
N VAL A 442 -97.65 -63.09 146.77
CA VAL A 442 -96.79 -62.03 147.30
C VAL A 442 -96.75 -62.07 148.83
N LYS A 443 -95.64 -62.60 149.39
CA LYS A 443 -95.46 -62.71 150.84
C LYS A 443 -95.23 -61.39 151.57
N SER A 444 -94.49 -60.47 150.98
CA SER A 444 -94.29 -59.12 151.54
C SER A 444 -93.91 -58.15 150.44
N VAL A 445 -94.32 -56.89 150.60
CA VAL A 445 -93.97 -55.82 149.68
C VAL A 445 -93.15 -54.80 150.44
N THR A 446 -91.84 -54.78 150.19
CA THR A 446 -90.95 -53.74 150.70
C THR A 446 -90.70 -52.73 149.57
N PRO A 447 -90.97 -51.43 149.78
CA PRO A 447 -90.56 -50.41 148.82
C PRO A 447 -89.03 -50.40 148.72
N GLY A 448 -88.50 -50.62 147.51
CA GLY A 448 -87.12 -50.29 147.19
C GLY A 448 -86.93 -48.78 147.18
N THR A 449 -85.74 -48.33 147.58
CA THR A 449 -85.30 -46.93 147.54
C THR A 449 -85.35 -46.33 146.14
#